data_AF-A0A8T0F1V4-F1
#
_entry.id   AF-A0A8T0F1V4-F1
#
_cell.length_a   1.000
_cell.length_b   1.000
_cell.length_c   1.000
_cell.angle_alpha   90.00
_cell.angle_beta   90.00
_cell.angle_gamma   90.00
#
_symmetry.space_group_name_H-M   'P 1'
#
loop_
_entity.id
_entity.type
_entity.pdbx_description
1 polymer ?
#
loop_
_entity_poly.entity_id
_entity_poly.type
_entity_poly.pdbx_seq_one_letter_code
_entity_poly.pdbx_strand_id
1 'polypeptide(L)'
;MIKYIILLTLFVAVAQCFVCPKNFCDKVECEDLSSCRAENGYKVREKGGWCRCCDICVKVLGEYERCRPPIELGVIYRSECAEGLYCSPELERCIKE
;
A
#
# COMPACT_ATOMS: atom_id res chain seq x y z
N MET A 1 -4.67 39.75 1.74
CA MET A 1 -5.04 38.95 2.94
C MET A 1 -6.08 37.89 2.63
N ILE A 2 -7.26 38.23 2.05
CA ILE A 2 -8.31 37.25 1.66
C ILE A 2 -7.79 36.13 0.74
N LYS A 3 -6.94 36.45 -0.25
CA LYS A 3 -6.31 35.45 -1.15
C LYS A 3 -5.50 34.38 -0.40
N TYR A 4 -4.80 34.74 0.67
CA TYR A 4 -4.02 33.79 1.47
C TYR A 4 -4.91 32.93 2.37
N ILE A 5 -6.02 33.49 2.87
CA ILE A 5 -7.03 32.75 3.64
C ILE A 5 -7.75 31.71 2.75
N ILE A 6 -8.08 32.08 1.50
CA ILE A 6 -8.65 31.15 0.52
C ILE A 6 -7.66 30.02 0.19
N LEU A 7 -6.37 30.35 -0.02
CA LEU A 7 -5.34 29.34 -0.29
C LEU A 7 -5.17 28.35 0.88
N LEU A 8 -5.22 28.86 2.11
CA LEU A 8 -5.02 28.07 3.32
C LEU A 8 -6.22 27.17 3.63
N THR A 9 -7.44 27.64 3.40
CA THR A 9 -8.67 26.82 3.55
C THR A 9 -8.76 25.72 2.50
N LEU A 10 -8.35 25.96 1.26
CA LEU A 10 -8.25 24.93 0.22
C LEU A 10 -7.23 23.84 0.60
N PHE A 11 -6.09 24.22 1.17
CA PHE A 11 -5.07 23.27 1.61
C PHE A 11 -5.58 22.33 2.71
N VAL A 12 -6.31 22.88 3.70
CA VAL A 12 -6.90 22.09 4.79
C VAL A 12 -7.95 21.10 4.28
N ALA A 13 -8.77 21.52 3.30
CA ALA A 13 -9.79 20.63 2.71
C ALA A 13 -9.16 19.43 1.98
N VAL A 14 -8.06 19.64 1.24
CA VAL A 14 -7.35 18.55 0.53
C VAL A 14 -6.62 17.62 1.51
N ALA A 15 -6.09 18.15 2.62
CA ALA A 15 -5.39 17.35 3.62
C ALA A 15 -6.30 16.27 4.26
N GLN A 16 -7.61 16.54 4.38
CA GLN A 16 -8.57 15.56 4.94
C GLN A 16 -8.75 14.32 4.05
N CYS A 17 -8.42 14.38 2.75
CA CYS A 17 -8.52 13.22 1.86
C CYS A 17 -7.41 12.17 2.07
N PHE A 18 -6.29 12.56 2.69
CA PHE A 18 -5.16 11.67 2.96
C PHE A 18 -5.19 11.06 4.37
N VAL A 19 -6.06 11.56 5.25
CA VAL A 19 -6.15 11.13 6.64
C VAL A 19 -7.33 10.18 6.81
N CYS A 20 -7.06 9.03 7.42
CA CYS A 20 -8.07 8.05 7.77
C CYS A 20 -8.86 8.49 9.01
N PRO A 21 -10.17 8.77 8.92
CA PRO A 21 -10.96 9.08 10.10
C PRO A 21 -11.04 7.86 11.04
N LYS A 22 -11.22 8.10 12.35
CA LYS A 22 -11.19 7.04 13.38
C LYS A 22 -12.16 5.88 13.12
N ASN A 23 -13.31 6.17 12.50
CA ASN A 23 -14.37 5.22 12.18
C ASN A 23 -14.38 4.79 10.70
N PHE A 24 -13.27 4.96 9.99
CA PHE A 24 -13.18 4.57 8.58
C PHE A 24 -13.41 3.07 8.41
N CYS A 25 -12.73 2.25 9.23
CA CYS A 25 -12.78 0.79 9.11
C CYS A 25 -14.18 0.21 9.35
N ASP A 26 -15.04 0.89 10.12
CA ASP A 26 -16.42 0.45 10.41
C ASP A 26 -17.31 0.39 9.16
N LYS A 27 -16.89 1.08 8.09
CA LYS A 27 -17.62 1.17 6.82
C LYS A 27 -16.91 0.45 5.67
N VAL A 28 -15.78 -0.19 5.93
CA VAL A 28 -14.99 -0.89 4.91
C VAL A 28 -15.38 -2.34 4.88
N GLU A 29 -15.77 -2.83 3.70
CA GLU A 29 -15.89 -4.26 3.44
C GLU A 29 -14.54 -4.79 2.96
N CYS A 30 -14.00 -5.81 3.65
CA CYS A 30 -12.73 -6.42 3.29
C CYS A 30 -12.89 -7.50 2.21
N GLU A 31 -11.86 -7.65 1.38
CA GLU A 31 -11.80 -8.66 0.31
C GLU A 31 -11.76 -10.08 0.91
N ASP A 32 -12.40 -11.05 0.25
CA ASP A 32 -12.27 -12.47 0.62
C ASP A 32 -10.88 -12.99 0.23
N LEU A 33 -10.13 -13.49 1.22
CA LEU A 33 -8.76 -13.96 1.07
C LEU A 33 -8.65 -15.49 0.95
N SER A 34 -9.77 -16.20 0.78
CA SER A 34 -9.80 -17.67 0.68
C SER A 34 -8.91 -18.27 -0.43
N SER A 35 -8.69 -17.51 -1.50
CA SER A 35 -7.81 -17.86 -2.63
C SER A 35 -6.35 -17.43 -2.44
N CYS A 36 -6.05 -16.67 -1.38
CA CYS A 36 -4.72 -16.14 -1.09
C CYS A 36 -3.83 -17.20 -0.44
N ARG A 37 -3.14 -17.99 -1.26
CA ARG A 37 -2.35 -19.14 -0.80
C ARG A 37 -0.94 -19.12 -1.34
N ALA A 38 0.00 -19.58 -0.51
CA ALA A 38 1.41 -19.72 -0.87
C ALA A 38 1.61 -20.63 -2.10
N GLU A 39 0.80 -21.69 -2.22
CA GLU A 39 0.80 -22.61 -3.36
C GLU A 39 0.58 -21.91 -4.72
N ASN A 40 -0.13 -20.78 -4.73
CA ASN A 40 -0.40 -19.98 -5.92
C ASN A 40 0.58 -18.80 -6.09
N GLY A 41 1.63 -18.72 -5.26
CA GLY A 41 2.58 -17.61 -5.27
C GLY A 41 2.08 -16.33 -4.59
N TYR A 42 1.12 -16.45 -3.66
CA TYR A 42 0.56 -15.31 -2.91
C TYR A 42 0.75 -15.48 -1.41
N LYS A 43 0.67 -14.36 -0.68
CA LYS A 43 0.56 -14.39 0.78
C LYS A 43 -0.35 -13.29 1.29
N VAL A 44 -0.85 -13.48 2.50
CA VAL A 44 -1.61 -12.46 3.22
C VAL A 44 -0.63 -11.46 3.82
N ARG A 45 -0.83 -10.17 3.53
CA ARG A 45 -0.18 -9.07 4.23
C ARG A 45 -1.16 -8.46 5.20
N GLU A 46 -0.86 -8.61 6.48
CA GLU A 46 -1.69 -8.07 7.56
C GLU A 46 -1.78 -6.54 7.47
N LYS A 47 -3.00 -6.01 7.61
CA LYS A 47 -3.28 -4.57 7.61
C LYS A 47 -2.63 -3.80 6.45
N GLY A 48 -2.45 -4.46 5.30
CA GLY A 48 -1.79 -3.88 4.14
C GLY A 48 -2.70 -3.00 3.29
N GLY A 49 -4.02 -3.02 3.54
CA GLY A 49 -5.00 -2.20 2.83
C GLY A 49 -4.97 -0.72 3.18
N TRP A 50 -5.79 0.07 2.47
CA TRP A 50 -5.95 1.50 2.75
C TRP A 50 -6.38 1.70 4.21
N CYS A 51 -5.81 2.70 4.88
CA CYS A 51 -6.06 2.96 6.29
C CYS A 51 -5.76 1.79 7.24
N ARG A 52 -5.06 0.75 6.78
CA ARG A 52 -4.70 -0.43 7.59
C ARG A 52 -5.91 -1.17 8.19
N CYS A 53 -7.08 -1.06 7.55
CA CYS A 53 -8.31 -1.67 8.03
C CYS A 53 -8.42 -3.17 7.69
N CYS A 54 -7.92 -3.56 6.52
CA CYS A 54 -8.04 -4.91 6.01
C CYS A 54 -6.67 -5.51 5.74
N ASP A 55 -6.60 -6.82 5.92
CA ASP A 55 -5.55 -7.64 5.34
C ASP A 55 -5.74 -7.68 3.82
N ILE A 56 -4.65 -7.90 3.09
CA ILE A 56 -4.70 -7.96 1.63
C ILE A 56 -3.93 -9.18 1.12
N CYS A 57 -4.34 -9.68 -0.04
CA CYS A 57 -3.57 -10.67 -0.75
C CYS A 57 -2.51 -10.01 -1.64
N VAL A 58 -1.27 -10.45 -1.53
CA VAL A 58 -0.16 -9.90 -2.31
C VAL A 58 0.61 -11.00 -3.03
N LYS A 59 0.99 -10.73 -4.27
CA LYS A 59 1.83 -11.63 -5.05
C LYS A 59 3.26 -11.61 -4.50
N VAL A 60 3.82 -12.79 -4.25
CA VAL A 60 5.23 -12.95 -3.88
C VAL A 60 6.08 -13.01 -5.14
N LEU A 61 7.11 -12.17 -5.20
CA LEU A 61 8.02 -12.02 -6.34
C LEU A 61 9.37 -12.67 -6.02
N GLY A 62 9.84 -13.53 -6.91
CA GLY A 62 11.16 -14.16 -6.83
C GLY A 62 12.31 -13.23 -7.26
N GLU A 63 13.52 -13.77 -7.19
CA GLU A 63 14.75 -13.07 -7.59
C GLU A 63 14.66 -12.61 -9.07
N TYR A 64 15.10 -11.37 -9.32
CA TYR A 64 15.08 -10.68 -10.62
C TYR A 64 13.70 -10.37 -11.22
N GLU A 65 12.59 -10.78 -10.59
CA GLU A 65 11.26 -10.35 -11.00
C GLU A 65 11.09 -8.84 -10.83
N ARG A 66 10.30 -8.23 -11.72
CA ARG A 66 10.03 -6.79 -11.70
C ARG A 66 9.19 -6.45 -10.47
N CYS A 67 9.67 -5.52 -9.67
CA CYS A 67 8.98 -4.98 -8.51
C CYS A 67 8.82 -3.47 -8.65
N ARG A 68 7.95 -2.87 -7.82
CA ARG A 68 7.81 -1.41 -7.75
C ARG A 68 8.37 -0.94 -6.42
N PRO A 69 9.38 -0.07 -6.39
CA PRO A 69 9.94 0.41 -5.13
C PRO A 69 8.87 1.15 -4.31
N PRO A 70 8.90 1.01 -2.97
CA PRO A 70 7.99 1.71 -2.09
C PRO A 70 8.16 3.24 -2.22
N ILE A 71 7.06 3.96 -2.43
CA ILE A 71 6.97 5.42 -2.36
C ILE A 71 6.09 5.78 -1.16
N GLU A 72 6.47 6.81 -0.40
CA GLU A 72 5.79 7.19 0.86
C GLU A 72 4.39 7.82 0.66
N LEU A 73 3.83 7.77 -0.55
CA LEU A 73 2.56 8.41 -0.91
C LEU A 73 1.31 7.58 -0.58
N GLY A 74 1.39 6.67 0.41
CA GLY A 74 0.24 5.85 0.82
C GLY A 74 -0.22 4.82 -0.23
N VAL A 75 0.63 4.47 -1.20
CA VAL A 75 0.30 3.50 -2.25
C VAL A 75 0.21 2.09 -1.67
N ILE A 76 -0.84 1.36 -2.05
CA ILE A 76 -1.02 -0.04 -1.66
C ILE A 76 -0.37 -0.93 -2.72
N TYR A 77 0.70 -1.61 -2.34
CA TYR A 77 1.41 -2.55 -3.19
C TYR A 77 0.75 -3.93 -3.13
N ARG A 78 0.20 -4.41 -4.26
CA ARG A 78 -0.36 -5.77 -4.38
C ARG A 78 0.69 -6.85 -4.73
N SER A 79 1.98 -6.51 -4.62
CA SER A 79 3.09 -7.45 -4.72
C SER A 79 4.20 -7.07 -3.75
N GLU A 80 5.05 -8.05 -3.42
CA GLU A 80 6.29 -7.86 -2.66
C GLU A 80 7.30 -8.93 -3.01
N CYS A 81 8.59 -8.63 -2.80
CA CYS A 81 9.64 -9.61 -2.96
C CYS A 81 9.54 -10.72 -1.91
N ALA A 82 10.01 -11.91 -2.27
CA ALA A 82 10.14 -13.04 -1.35
C ALA A 82 11.08 -12.72 -0.19
N GLU A 83 11.04 -13.56 0.84
CA GLU A 83 11.91 -13.40 2.01
C GLU A 83 13.40 -13.38 1.63
N GLY A 84 14.16 -12.45 2.22
CA GLY A 84 15.58 -12.22 1.91
C GLY A 84 15.85 -11.46 0.61
N LEU A 85 14.81 -10.94 -0.06
CA LEU A 85 14.92 -10.08 -1.23
C LEU A 85 14.32 -8.70 -0.94
N TYR A 86 14.98 -7.64 -1.42
CA TYR A 86 14.44 -6.29 -1.43
C TYR A 86 14.23 -5.79 -2.85
N CYS A 87 13.30 -4.84 -3.01
CA CYS A 87 13.07 -4.20 -4.31
C CYS A 87 14.09 -3.08 -4.52
N SER A 88 15.06 -3.30 -5.41
CA SER A 88 16.06 -2.28 -5.76
C SER A 88 15.40 -1.10 -6.48
N PRO A 89 15.52 0.15 -5.97
CA PRO A 89 14.99 1.32 -6.65
C PRO A 89 15.68 1.61 -7.99
N GLU A 90 16.94 1.22 -8.13
CA GLU A 90 17.72 1.44 -9.36
C GLU A 90 17.35 0.46 -10.47
N LEU A 91 17.14 -0.81 -10.11
CA LEU A 91 16.89 -1.88 -11.07
C LEU A 91 15.41 -2.20 -11.26
N GLU A 92 14.55 -1.74 -10.34
CA GLU A 92 13.13 -2.11 -10.24
C GLU A 92 12.93 -3.64 -10.24
N ARG A 93 13.83 -4.33 -9.54
CA ARG A 93 13.87 -5.80 -9.45
C ARG A 93 14.15 -6.27 -8.02
N CYS A 94 13.60 -7.44 -7.69
CA CYS A 94 13.89 -8.12 -6.44
C CYS A 94 15.31 -8.68 -6.47
N ILE A 95 16.17 -8.23 -5.55
CA ILE A 95 17.56 -8.69 -5.40
C ILE A 95 17.83 -9.03 -3.94
N LYS A 96 18.87 -9.83 -3.68
CA LYS A 96 19.27 -10.20 -2.32
C LYS A 96 19.75 -8.96 -1.56
N GLU A 97 19.35 -8.89 -0.28
CA GLU A 97 19.87 -7.90 0.69
C GLU A 97 21.39 -7.98 0.87
#